data_AF-A0A7S2J5I5-F1
#
_entry.id   AF-A0A7S2J5I5-F1
#
_cell.length_a   1.000
_cell.length_b   1.000
_cell.length_c   1.000
_cell.angle_alpha   90.00
_cell.angle_beta   90.00
_cell.angle_gamma   90.00
#
_symmetry.space_group_name_H-M   'P 1'
#
loop_
_entity.id
_entity.type
_entity.pdbx_description
1 polymer ?
#
loop_
_entity_poly.entity_id
_entity_poly.type
_entity_poly.pdbx_seq_one_letter_code
_entity_poly.pdbx_strand_id
1 'polypeptide(L)'
;GKTVCHMAASSNTGTSLDPVFSAMHKLKQHKYDDCIALCTELLAANPYDQAVWYLKCRALTLLAWVDDTDFEEEGVADVLLDENATAALPRPGTSLSRPMTGQSGSATGMRPVSASGR
;
A
#
# COMPACT_ATOMS: atom_id res chain seq x y z
N GLY A 1 9.61 -34.89 27.76
CA GLY A 1 8.36 -34.88 26.99
C GLY A 1 8.65 -34.29 25.64
N LYS A 2 8.53 -35.08 24.57
CA LYS A 2 8.67 -34.58 23.19
C LYS A 2 7.27 -34.27 22.69
N THR A 3 6.97 -32.99 22.47
CA THR A 3 5.73 -32.55 21.83
C THR A 3 5.83 -32.96 20.37
N VAL A 4 5.26 -34.12 20.04
CA VAL A 4 5.09 -34.55 18.66
C VAL A 4 4.01 -33.64 18.08
N CYS A 5 4.42 -32.74 17.21
CA CYS A 5 3.54 -32.00 16.32
C CYS A 5 2.69 -33.06 15.60
N HIS A 6 1.39 -33.11 15.88
CA HIS A 6 0.45 -33.91 15.10
C HIS A 6 0.42 -33.34 13.68
N MET A 7 1.32 -33.81 12.82
CA MET A 7 1.13 -33.77 11.37
C MET A 7 -0.09 -34.64 11.08
N ALA A 8 -1.25 -34.01 10.99
CA ALA A 8 -2.40 -34.62 10.34
C ALA A 8 -2.01 -34.82 8.87
N ALA A 9 -1.63 -36.05 8.54
CA ALA A 9 -1.39 -36.47 7.17
C ALA A 9 -2.73 -36.39 6.41
N SER A 10 -2.90 -35.35 5.59
CA SER A 10 -3.94 -35.33 4.57
C SER A 10 -3.68 -36.48 3.58
N SER A 11 -4.68 -37.34 3.43
CA SER A 11 -4.71 -38.49 2.53
C SER A 11 -4.44 -38.07 1.08
N ASN A 12 -3.25 -38.39 0.57
CA ASN A 12 -2.92 -38.19 -0.83
C ASN A 12 -3.46 -39.37 -1.66
N THR A 13 -4.64 -39.21 -2.26
CA THR A 13 -5.07 -40.03 -3.40
C THR A 13 -4.26 -39.58 -4.61
N GLY A 14 -3.32 -40.42 -5.04
CA GLY A 14 -2.42 -40.13 -6.14
C GLY A 14 -3.16 -39.62 -7.38
N THR A 15 -2.80 -38.40 -7.81
CA THR A 15 -3.13 -37.61 -9.03
C THR A 15 -3.71 -36.22 -8.76
N SER A 16 -4.20 -35.89 -7.56
CA SER A 16 -4.67 -34.53 -7.23
C SER A 16 -3.60 -33.70 -6.51
N LEU A 17 -3.33 -32.49 -7.00
CA LEU A 17 -2.43 -31.51 -6.38
C LEU A 17 -2.87 -31.19 -4.94
N ASP A 18 -1.92 -31.06 -4.02
CA ASP A 18 -2.21 -30.67 -2.63
C ASP A 18 -3.00 -29.33 -2.59
N PRO A 19 -4.16 -29.28 -1.90
CA PRO A 19 -5.00 -28.09 -1.89
C PRO A 19 -4.33 -26.88 -1.22
N VAL A 20 -3.47 -27.10 -0.22
CA VAL A 20 -2.71 -26.02 0.43
C VAL A 20 -1.71 -25.42 -0.56
N PHE A 21 -0.98 -26.27 -1.29
CA PHE A 21 -0.09 -25.83 -2.37
C PHE A 21 -0.85 -25.08 -3.48
N SER A 22 -2.04 -25.55 -3.86
CA SER A 22 -2.90 -24.85 -4.83
C SER A 22 -3.29 -23.45 -4.35
N ALA A 23 -3.74 -23.30 -3.11
CA ALA A 23 -4.06 -22.01 -2.52
C ALA A 23 -2.83 -21.07 -2.49
N MET A 24 -1.66 -21.59 -2.11
CA MET A 24 -0.42 -20.80 -2.13
C MET A 24 -0.05 -20.35 -3.54
N HIS A 25 -0.27 -21.19 -4.54
CA HIS A 25 -0.05 -20.85 -5.94
C HIS A 25 -1.00 -19.74 -6.41
N LYS A 26 -2.28 -19.78 -6.01
CA LYS A 26 -3.27 -18.73 -6.32
C LYS A 26 -2.91 -17.38 -5.69
N LEU A 27 -2.40 -17.37 -4.46
CA LEU A 27 -1.90 -16.16 -3.81
C LEU A 27 -0.78 -15.51 -4.65
N LYS A 28 0.19 -16.30 -5.12
CA LYS A 28 1.28 -15.79 -5.97
C LYS A 28 0.80 -15.20 -7.30
N GLN A 29 -0.35 -15.65 -7.80
CA GLN A 29 -0.98 -15.10 -9.01
C GLN A 29 -1.89 -13.88 -8.73
N HIS A 30 -1.92 -13.38 -7.49
CA HIS A 30 -2.80 -12.30 -7.04
C HIS A 30 -4.31 -12.63 -7.15
N LYS A 31 -4.65 -13.92 -7.22
CA LYS A 31 -6.04 -14.40 -7.20
C LYS A 31 -6.48 -14.57 -5.75
N TYR A 32 -6.71 -13.45 -5.06
CA TYR A 32 -6.96 -13.45 -3.62
C TYR A 32 -8.32 -14.07 -3.27
N ASP A 33 -9.39 -13.77 -3.99
CA ASP A 33 -10.73 -14.31 -3.72
C ASP A 33 -10.77 -15.84 -3.78
N ASP A 34 -10.19 -16.40 -4.84
CA ASP A 34 -10.06 -17.85 -5.01
C ASP A 34 -9.24 -18.50 -3.89
N CYS A 35 -8.16 -17.83 -3.44
CA CYS A 35 -7.33 -18.30 -2.34
C CYS A 35 -8.12 -18.31 -1.02
N ILE A 36 -8.89 -17.25 -0.76
CA ILE A 36 -9.72 -17.11 0.43
C ILE A 36 -10.83 -18.17 0.45
N ALA A 37 -11.47 -18.44 -0.69
CA ALA A 37 -12.48 -19.49 -0.81
C ALA A 37 -11.90 -20.87 -0.46
N LEU A 38 -10.78 -21.26 -1.09
CA LEU A 38 -10.09 -22.53 -0.81
C LEU A 38 -9.64 -22.63 0.66
N CYS A 39 -9.07 -21.56 1.23
CA CYS A 39 -8.66 -21.58 2.63
C CYS A 39 -9.87 -21.69 3.57
N THR A 40 -11.04 -21.16 3.19
CA THR A 40 -12.26 -21.27 3.99
C THR A 40 -12.79 -22.69 3.99
N GLU A 41 -12.75 -23.39 2.86
CA GLU A 41 -13.08 -24.82 2.76
C GLU A 41 -12.12 -25.68 3.59
N LEU A 42 -10.82 -25.41 3.51
CA LEU A 42 -9.80 -26.14 4.27
C LEU A 42 -9.93 -25.93 5.79
N LEU A 43 -10.22 -24.71 6.23
CA LEU A 43 -10.45 -24.41 7.66
C LEU A 43 -11.77 -24.97 8.18
N ALA A 44 -12.78 -25.15 7.32
CA ALA A 44 -14.02 -25.82 7.70
C ALA A 44 -13.78 -27.30 8.03
N ALA A 45 -12.85 -27.95 7.34
CA ALA A 45 -12.43 -29.32 7.63
C ALA A 45 -11.49 -29.39 8.85
N ASN A 46 -10.51 -28.49 8.93
CA ASN A 46 -9.51 -28.45 10.01
C ASN A 46 -9.39 -27.03 10.61
N PRO A 47 -10.16 -26.70 11.65
CA PRO A 47 -10.18 -25.35 12.23
C PRO A 47 -8.87 -24.89 12.88
N TYR A 48 -8.00 -25.83 13.26
CA TYR A 48 -6.74 -25.56 13.96
C TYR A 48 -5.51 -25.54 13.05
N ASP A 49 -5.70 -25.54 11.72
CA ASP A 49 -4.59 -25.41 10.78
C ASP A 49 -4.07 -23.98 10.72
N GLN A 50 -2.96 -23.73 11.43
CA GLN A 50 -2.31 -22.43 11.51
C GLN A 50 -1.77 -21.95 10.17
N ALA A 51 -1.32 -22.85 9.30
CA ALA A 51 -0.72 -22.49 8.01
C ALA A 51 -1.79 -21.95 7.05
N VAL A 52 -2.94 -22.64 6.97
CA VAL A 52 -4.08 -22.20 6.15
C VAL A 52 -4.71 -20.93 6.71
N TRP A 53 -4.81 -20.81 8.03
CA TRP A 53 -5.28 -19.58 8.68
C TRP A 53 -4.40 -18.38 8.32
N TYR A 54 -3.09 -18.53 8.45
CA TYR A 54 -2.14 -17.48 8.06
C TYR A 54 -2.25 -17.13 6.57
N LEU A 55 -2.38 -18.15 5.71
CA LEU A 55 -2.51 -17.95 4.26
C LEU A 55 -3.77 -17.12 3.91
N LYS A 56 -4.89 -17.41 4.58
CA LYS A 56 -6.14 -16.65 4.44
C LYS A 56 -5.99 -15.20 4.91
N CYS A 57 -5.41 -14.98 6.09
CA CYS A 57 -5.15 -13.64 6.62
C CYS A 57 -4.29 -12.83 5.65
N ARG A 58 -3.21 -13.41 5.14
CA ARG A 58 -2.33 -12.76 4.16
C ARG A 58 -3.07 -12.39 2.88
N ALA A 59 -3.93 -13.27 2.36
CA ALA A 59 -4.72 -12.99 1.17
C ALA A 59 -5.72 -11.84 1.40
N LEU A 60 -6.38 -11.79 2.57
CA LEU A 60 -7.28 -10.71 2.95
C LEU A 60 -6.57 -9.36 3.07
N THR A 61 -5.38 -9.34 3.68
CA THR A 61 -4.58 -8.11 3.79
C THR A 61 -4.16 -7.61 2.42
N LEU A 62 -3.71 -8.49 1.52
CA LEU A 62 -3.28 -8.11 0.18
C LEU A 62 -4.43 -7.65 -0.72
N LEU A 63 -5.63 -8.19 -0.53
CA LEU A 63 -6.83 -7.77 -1.28
C LEU A 63 -7.19 -6.31 -1.02
N ALA A 64 -7.02 -5.85 0.23
CA ALA A 64 -7.30 -4.48 0.64
C ALA A 64 -6.02 -3.65 0.85
N TRP A 65 -4.87 -4.13 0.36
CA TRP A 65 -3.62 -3.41 0.52
C TRP A 65 -3.60 -2.21 -0.42
N VAL A 66 -3.41 -1.03 0.16
CA VAL A 66 -3.25 0.24 -0.55
C VAL A 66 -1.88 0.78 -0.16
N ASP A 67 -1.17 1.34 -1.15
CA ASP A 67 0.10 2.02 -0.89
C ASP A 67 -0.19 3.38 -0.25
N ASP A 68 0.29 3.57 0.98
CA ASP A 68 0.08 4.82 1.74
C ASP A 68 0.70 6.04 1.04
N THR A 69 1.67 5.84 0.13
CA THR A 69 2.30 6.93 -0.62
C THR A 69 1.45 7.46 -1.79
N ASP A 70 0.50 6.67 -2.28
CA ASP A 70 -0.39 7.08 -3.38
C ASP A 70 -1.57 7.92 -2.90
N PHE A 71 -1.88 7.88 -1.59
CA PHE A 71 -3.03 8.57 -1.00
C PHE A 71 -2.61 9.67 -0.02
N GLU A 72 -2.23 10.83 -0.55
CA GLU A 72 -2.05 12.05 0.25
C GLU A 72 -3.34 12.89 0.22
N GLU A 73 -4.35 12.48 0.99
CA GLU A 73 -5.54 13.32 1.22
C GLU A 73 -5.24 14.34 2.33
N GLU A 74 -4.93 15.57 1.93
CA GLU A 74 -4.74 16.69 2.87
C GLU A 74 -6.11 17.20 3.34
N GLY A 75 -6.43 16.98 4.63
CA GLY A 75 -7.70 17.41 5.20
C GLY A 75 -7.81 18.94 5.29
N VAL A 76 -9.02 19.49 5.25
CA VAL A 76 -9.24 20.95 5.40
C VAL A 76 -8.70 21.48 6.72
N ALA A 77 -8.69 20.65 7.77
CA ALA A 77 -8.07 20.99 9.05
C ALA A 77 -6.55 21.14 8.92
N ASP A 78 -5.89 20.24 8.20
CA ASP A 78 -4.44 20.31 8.00
C ASP A 78 -4.07 21.54 7.15
N VAL A 79 -4.79 21.79 6.05
CA VAL A 79 -4.53 22.98 5.19
C VAL A 79 -4.70 24.31 5.94
N LEU A 80 -5.66 24.41 6.87
CA LEU A 80 -6.03 25.68 7.50
C LEU A 80 -5.45 25.91 8.89
N LEU A 81 -5.20 24.84 9.65
CA LEU A 81 -4.78 24.91 11.06
C LEU A 81 -3.37 24.38 11.29
N ASP A 82 -2.76 23.69 10.32
CA ASP A 82 -1.38 23.22 10.45
C ASP A 82 -0.38 24.33 10.11
N GLU A 83 0.33 24.82 11.13
CA GLU A 83 1.45 25.76 11.00
C GLU A 83 2.79 25.02 11.06
N ASN A 84 3.02 24.05 10.17
CA ASN A 84 4.31 23.36 10.05
C ASN A 84 5.33 24.13 9.16
N ALA A 85 4.88 25.13 8.41
CA ALA A 85 5.76 25.96 7.58
C ALA A 85 6.58 26.94 8.45
N THR A 86 7.91 26.83 8.41
CA THR A 86 8.80 27.70 9.20
C THR A 86 8.81 29.16 8.74
N ALA A 87 8.55 29.41 7.45
CA ALA A 87 8.52 30.76 6.87
C ALA A 87 7.09 31.15 6.53
N ALA A 88 6.57 32.19 7.20
CA ALA A 88 5.24 32.74 6.90
C ALA A 88 5.16 33.41 5.52
N LEU A 89 6.28 33.92 4.99
CA LEU A 89 6.37 34.59 3.69
C LEU A 89 7.59 34.07 2.90
N PRO A 90 7.53 32.86 2.33
CA PRO A 90 8.62 32.31 1.54
C PRO A 90 8.81 33.11 0.24
N ARG A 91 10.04 33.15 -0.27
CA ARG A 91 10.32 33.75 -1.57
C ARG A 91 9.57 32.99 -2.67
N PRO A 92 9.07 33.65 -3.74
CA PRO A 92 8.41 32.96 -4.84
C PRO A 92 9.31 31.86 -5.42
N GLY A 93 8.78 30.64 -5.52
CA GLY A 93 9.50 29.46 -6.01
C GLY A 93 10.30 28.68 -4.96
N THR A 94 10.31 29.10 -3.70
CA THR A 94 10.98 28.37 -2.61
C THR A 94 10.00 27.69 -1.65
N SER A 95 8.71 27.61 -2.01
CA SER A 95 7.65 26.92 -1.27
C SER A 95 6.64 26.31 -2.26
N LEU A 96 5.98 25.22 -1.84
CA LEU A 96 4.84 24.64 -2.56
C LEU A 96 3.54 25.44 -2.37
N SER A 97 3.44 26.27 -1.33
CA SER A 97 2.24 27.10 -1.09
C SER A 97 2.05 28.11 -2.22
N ARG A 98 0.84 28.16 -2.78
CA ARG A 98 0.50 29.06 -3.91
C ARG A 98 0.63 30.52 -3.46
N PRO A 99 1.47 31.34 -4.12
CA PRO A 99 1.56 32.76 -3.79
C PRO A 99 0.21 33.44 -4.09
N MET A 100 -0.41 34.07 -3.08
CA MET A 100 -1.59 34.92 -3.31
C MET A 100 -1.29 36.17 -4.18
N THR A 101 -0.02 36.41 -4.54
CA THR A 101 0.45 37.59 -5.28
C THR A 101 0.36 37.46 -6.81
N GLY A 102 -0.29 36.41 -7.34
CA GLY A 102 -0.33 36.10 -8.77
C GLY A 102 -1.42 36.79 -9.63
N GLN A 103 -2.30 37.64 -9.08
CA GLN A 103 -3.38 38.25 -9.90
C GLN A 103 -2.91 39.40 -10.82
N SER A 104 -1.67 39.90 -10.69
CA SER A 104 -1.11 40.86 -11.64
C SER A 104 0.32 40.48 -12.04
N GLY A 105 0.50 40.22 -13.33
CA GLY A 105 1.71 39.67 -13.91
C GLY A 105 3.00 40.38 -13.50
N SER A 106 3.99 39.58 -13.13
CA SER A 106 5.39 39.97 -13.20
C SER A 106 6.17 38.81 -13.81
N ALA A 107 6.77 39.09 -14.96
CA ALA A 107 7.51 38.14 -15.78
C ALA A 107 8.67 37.50 -14.99
N THR A 108 8.42 36.31 -14.46
CA THR A 108 9.46 35.49 -13.83
C THR A 108 10.28 34.87 -14.95
N GLY A 109 11.40 35.50 -15.32
CA GLY A 109 12.29 35.01 -16.37
C GLY A 109 13.13 36.07 -17.09
N MET A 110 12.88 37.36 -16.86
CA MET A 110 13.69 38.41 -17.47
C MET A 110 14.95 38.65 -16.64
N ARG A 111 16.05 37.98 -16.97
CA ARG A 111 17.39 38.41 -16.53
C ARG A 111 17.73 39.71 -17.26
N PRO A 112 18.10 40.79 -16.54
CA PRO A 112 18.48 42.04 -17.19
C PRO A 112 19.73 41.80 -18.04
N VAL A 113 19.59 41.94 -19.37
CA VAL A 113 20.73 42.06 -20.27
C VAL A 113 21.22 43.50 -20.22
N SER A 114 22.42 43.73 -19.68
CA SER A 114 23.04 45.04 -19.78
C SER A 114 23.41 45.29 -21.25
N ALA A 115 22.87 46.35 -21.85
CA ALA A 115 23.17 46.75 -23.23
C ALA A 115 24.52 47.49 -23.38
N SER A 116 25.39 47.46 -22.38
CA SER A 116 26.69 48.11 -22.45
C SER A 116 27.72 47.33 -21.66
N GLY A 117 28.36 46.38 -22.33
CA GLY A 117 29.67 45.88 -21.92
C GLY A 117 30.72 46.99 -22.08
N ARG A 118 31.61 47.09 -21.10
CA ARG A 118 32.97 47.60 -21.27
C ARG A 118 33.92 46.47 -20.95
#